data_AF-X1RGD7-F1
#
_entry.id   AF-X1RGD7-F1
#
_cell.length_a   1.000
_cell.length_b   1.000
_cell.length_c   1.000
_cell.angle_alpha   90.00
_cell.angle_beta   90.00
_cell.angle_gamma   90.00
#
_symmetry.space_group_name_H-M   'P 1'
#
loop_
_entity.id
_entity.type
_entity.pdbx_description
1 polymer ?
#
loop_
_entity_poly.entity_id
_entity_poly.type
_entity_poly.pdbx_seq_one_letter_code
_entity_poly.pdbx_strand_id
1 'polypeptide(L)' 'MSLTASYFDLIAYLDRIENLPRIIDVKTLRLSKAGIEADKLNISITMYAYVLRKEGSK' A
#
# COMPACT_ATOMS: atom_id res chain seq x y z
N MET A 1 5.97 -1.30 3.15
CA MET A 1 6.58 -0.29 2.28
C MET A 1 6.37 1.08 2.92
N SER A 2 7.41 1.91 3.01
CA SER A 2 7.32 3.29 3.53
C SER A 2 7.66 4.27 2.43
N LEU A 3 6.74 5.18 2.09
CA LEU A 3 6.90 6.19 1.05
C LEU A 3 6.53 7.55 1.62
N THR A 4 7.32 8.58 1.31
CA THR A 4 6.95 9.98 1.56
C THR A 4 6.37 10.55 0.27
N ALA A 5 5.07 10.81 0.24
CA ALA A 5 4.37 11.29 -0.96
C ALA A 5 3.23 12.26 -0.60
N SER A 6 2.69 12.95 -1.60
CA SER A 6 1.48 13.75 -1.43
C SER A 6 0.28 12.85 -1.12
N TYR A 7 -0.74 13.40 -0.46
CA TYR A 7 -2.01 12.70 -0.21
C TYR A 7 -2.69 12.25 -1.51
N PHE A 8 -2.63 13.06 -2.57
CA PHE A 8 -3.23 12.71 -3.86
C PHE A 8 -2.51 11.55 -4.55
N ASP A 9 -1.18 11.52 -4.47
CA ASP A 9 -0.37 10.43 -5.03
C ASP A 9 -0.66 9.11 -4.32
N LEU A 10 -0.96 9.14 -3.01
CA LEU A 10 -1.37 7.96 -2.26
C LEU A 10 -2.69 7.38 -2.77
N ILE A 11 -3.70 8.23 -2.99
CA ILE A 11 -5.00 7.77 -3.49
C ILE A 11 -4.82 7.11 -4.86
N ALA A 12 -4.08 7.75 -5.76
CA ALA A 12 -3.78 7.18 -7.08
C ALA A 12 -3.01 5.85 -6.98
N TYR A 13 -2.13 5.69 -6.00
CA TYR A 13 -1.41 4.44 -5.76
C TYR A 13 -2.33 3.33 -5.23
N LEU A 14 -3.22 3.65 -4.29
CA LEU A 14 -4.19 2.68 -3.74
C LEU A 14 -5.19 2.23 -4.79
N ASP A 15 -5.71 3.16 -5.59
CA ASP A 15 -6.65 2.86 -6.68
C ASP A 15 -6.02 1.93 -7.73
N ARG A 16 -4.72 2.12 -8.04
CA ARG A 16 -3.98 1.18 -8.90
C ARG A 16 -3.84 -0.20 -8.30
N ILE A 17 -3.67 -0.30 -6.98
CA ILE A 17 -3.54 -1.58 -6.28
C ILE A 17 -4.88 -2.31 -6.25
N GLU A 18 -5.97 -1.60 -6.02
CA GLU A 18 -7.33 -2.14 -6.01
C GLU A 18 -7.71 -2.74 -7.37
N ASN A 19 -7.27 -2.11 -8.45
CA ASN A 19 -7.51 -2.58 -9.83
C ASN A 19 -6.61 -3.75 -10.28
N LEU A 20 -5.73 -4.28 -9.42
CA LEU A 20 -4.92 -5.44 -9.77
C LEU A 20 -5.76 -6.74 -9.70
N PRO A 21 -5.65 -7.66 -10.67
CA PRO A 21 -6.35 -8.95 -10.65
C PRO A 21 -5.65 -9.93 -9.69
N ARG A 22 -5.46 -9.54 -8.43
CA ARG A 22 -4.82 -10.31 -7.36
C ARG A 22 -5.53 -10.07 -6.05
N ILE A 23 -5.56 -11.09 -5.19
CA ILE A 23 -6.06 -10.94 -3.83
C ILE A 23 -4.98 -10.23 -3.00
N ILE A 24 -5.24 -8.98 -2.68
CA ILE A 24 -4.35 -8.11 -1.90
C ILE A 24 -5.08 -7.74 -0.61
N ASP A 25 -4.43 -7.98 0.53
CA ASP A 25 -4.94 -7.67 1.86
C ASP A 25 -4.07 -6.57 2.50
N VAL A 26 -4.70 -5.45 2.83
CA VAL A 26 -4.05 -4.29 3.45
C VAL A 26 -4.21 -4.36 4.96
N LYS A 27 -3.19 -4.87 5.65
CA LYS A 27 -3.23 -5.10 7.10
C LYS A 27 -3.06 -3.83 7.92
N THR A 28 -2.18 -2.92 7.49
CA THR A 28 -1.95 -1.66 8.22
C THR A 28 -1.66 -0.53 7.25
N LEU A 29 -2.35 0.59 7.43
CA LEU A 29 -2.05 1.88 6.79
C LEU A 29 -1.77 2.89 7.90
N ARG A 30 -0.54 3.41 7.95
CA ARG A 30 -0.16 4.50 8.85
C ARG A 30 0.19 5.73 8.05
N LEU A 31 -0.43 6.85 8.41
CA LEU A 31 -0.19 8.16 7.85
C LEU A 31 0.39 9.04 8.94
N SER A 32 1.56 9.62 8.70
CA SER A 32 2.12 10.66 9.55
C SER A 32 2.50 11.87 8.73
N LYS A 33 2.23 13.06 9.26
CA LYS A 33 2.61 14.32 8.62
C LYS A 33 4.14 14.44 8.57
N ALA A 34 4.68 14.79 7.41
CA ALA A 34 6.06 15.22 7.26
C ALA A 34 6.08 16.75 7.07
N GLY A 35 6.55 17.48 8.09
CA GLY A 35 6.66 18.95 8.05
C GLY A 35 5.47 19.70 8.66
N ILE A 36 5.49 21.03 8.49
CA ILE A 36 4.59 22.00 9.16
C ILE A 36 3.23 22.07 8.45
N GLU A 37 3.19 21.92 7.14
CA GLU A 37 1.97 22.15 6.32
C GLU A 37 1.31 20.87 5.78
N ALA A 38 1.69 19.67 6.25
CA ALA A 38 1.13 18.39 5.79
C ALA A 38 1.22 18.12 4.27
N ASP A 39 2.00 18.93 3.55
CA ASP A 39 2.22 18.89 2.11
C ASP A 39 2.83 17.55 1.64
N LYS A 40 3.55 16.89 2.54
CA LYS A 40 4.08 15.54 2.37
C LYS A 40 3.66 14.66 3.53
N LEU A 41 3.13 13.49 3.21
CA LEU A 41 2.74 12.47 4.20
C LEU A 41 3.74 11.32 4.13
N ASN A 42 4.23 10.92 5.30
CA ASN A 42 4.92 9.65 5.47
C ASN A 42 3.86 8.56 5.57
N ILE A 43 3.88 7.66 4.59
CA ILE A 43 2.89 6.62 4.42
C ILE A 43 3.59 5.29 4.61
N SER A 44 3.13 4.51 5.58
CA SER A 44 3.59 3.14 5.79
C SER A 44 2.44 2.18 5.56
N ILE A 45 2.58 1.33 4.54
CA ILE A 45 1.58 0.33 4.16
C ILE A 45 2.18 -1.06 4.32
N THR A 46 1.46 -1.93 5.02
CA THR A 46 1.74 -3.37 5.09
C THR A 46 0.65 -4.09 4.32
N MET A 47 1.03 -4.80 3.26
CA MET A 47 0.11 -5.55 2.39
C MET A 47 0.59 -6.98 2.22
N TYR A 48 -0.35 -7.91 2.09
CA TYR A 48 -0.10 -9.31 1.77
C TYR A 48 -0.77 -9.62 0.43
N ALA A 49 -0.04 -10.30 -0.45
CA ALA A 49 -0.60 -10.86 -1.67
C ALA A 49 -0.63 -12.38 -1.53
N TYR A 50 -1.79 -12.98 -1.77
CA TYR A 50 -1.96 -14.43 -1.66
C TYR A 50 -1.82 -15.09 -3.02
N VAL A 51 -1.04 -16.17 -3.07
CA VAL A 51 -0.94 -17.05 -4.24
C VAL A 51 -1.35 -18.44 -3.79
N LEU A 52 -2.36 -19.01 -4.45
CA LEU A 52 -2.73 -20.40 -4.27
C LEU A 52 -1.56 -21.27 -4.77
N ARG A 53 -0.83 -21.88 -3.84
CA ARG A 53 0.13 -22.94 -4.17
C ARG A 53 -0.61 -24.27 -4.16
N LYS A 54 -0.57 -24.98 -5.28
CA LYS A 54 -0.97 -26.38 -5.33
C LYS A 54 0.02 -27.16 -4.46
N GLU A 55 -0.46 -27.85 -3.42
CA GLU A 55 0.40 -28.75 -2.65
C GLU A 55 1.01 -29.78 -3.62
N GLY A 56 2.35 -29.84 -3.68
CA GLY A 56 3.08 -30.86 -4.45
C GLY A 56 4.17 -30.40 -5.42
N SER A 57 4.39 -29.11 -5.65
CA SER A 57 5.56 -28.67 -6.45
C SER A 57 6.81 -28.53 -5.56
N LYS A 58 7.52 -29.65 -5.38
CA LYS A 58 8.97 -29.66 -5.16
C LYS A 58 9.67 -29.74 -6.51
#